data_AF-A0A371MR59-F1
#
_entry.id   AF-A0A371MR59-F1
#
_cell.length_a   1.000
_cell.length_b   1.000
_cell.length_c   1.000
_cell.angle_alpha   90.00
_cell.angle_beta   90.00
_cell.angle_gamma   90.00
#
_symmetry.space_group_name_H-M   'P 1'
#
loop_
_entity.id
_entity.type
_entity.pdbx_description
1 polymer ?
#
loop_
_entity_poly.entity_id
_entity_poly.type
_entity_poly.pdbx_seq_one_letter_code
_entity_poly.pdbx_strand_id
1 'polypeptide(L)' 'INTLSSQAIESVSLRPGDGKAVLVEIEMVNAAGVYQVDNLLKAKLRDSGLESHIRIVAVNTKADDELVERIEL' A
#
# COMPACT_ATOMS: atom_id res chain seq x y z
N ILE A 1 -0.58 10.99 15.18
CA ILE A 1 -0.24 10.66 13.78
C ILE A 1 1.21 10.18 13.79
N ASN A 2 1.49 8.94 13.40
CA ASN A 2 2.87 8.42 13.35
C ASN A 2 3.56 8.98 12.09
N THR A 3 4.42 9.98 12.28
CA THR A 3 5.09 10.77 11.24
C THR A 3 6.12 9.98 10.44
N LEU A 4 6.57 8.83 10.93
CA LEU A 4 7.57 8.00 10.27
C LEU A 4 7.01 7.22 9.05
N SER A 5 5.71 6.90 9.03
CA SER A 5 5.08 6.15 7.93
C SER A 5 4.70 7.04 6.74
N SER A 6 4.26 8.27 6.99
CA SER A 6 3.81 9.18 5.92
C SER A 6 4.97 9.77 5.12
N GLN A 7 6.14 9.95 5.75
CA GLN A 7 7.35 10.42 5.08
C GLN A 7 7.94 9.39 4.12
N ALA A 8 7.57 8.12 4.27
CA ALA A 8 8.04 7.02 3.43
C ALA A 8 7.16 6.77 2.20
N ILE A 9 5.94 7.33 2.17
CA ILE A 9 4.99 7.18 1.05
C ILE A 9 5.24 8.29 0.05
N GLU A 10 5.50 7.91 -1.19
CA GLU A 10 5.68 8.82 -2.32
C GLU A 10 4.34 9.11 -3.00
N SER A 11 3.52 8.06 -3.20
CA SER A 11 2.22 8.20 -3.88
C SER A 11 1.24 7.10 -3.46
N VAL A 12 -0.06 7.39 -3.57
CA VAL A 12 -1.16 6.43 -3.43
C VAL A 12 -2.06 6.57 -4.64
N SER A 13 -2.28 5.49 -5.39
CA SER A 13 -3.18 5.48 -6.55
C SER A 13 -4.28 4.42 -6.40
N LEU A 14 -5.48 4.79 -6.83
CA LEU A 14 -6.63 3.88 -6.96
C LEU A 14 -6.79 3.52 -8.43
N ARG A 15 -6.75 2.22 -8.73
CA ARG A 15 -6.88 1.70 -10.09
C ARG A 15 -7.98 0.64 -10.14
N PRO A 16 -8.56 0.39 -11.32
CA PRO A 16 -9.36 -0.82 -11.52
C PRO A 16 -8.54 -2.05 -11.13
N GLY A 17 -9.08 -2.91 -10.29
CA GLY A 17 -8.41 -4.14 -9.90
C GLY A 17 -8.56 -5.22 -10.96
N ASP A 18 -7.58 -6.12 -11.04
CA ASP A 18 -7.69 -7.38 -11.75
C ASP A 18 -8.14 -8.47 -10.78
N GLY A 19 -9.36 -8.99 -10.97
CA GLY A 19 -10.03 -9.95 -10.07
C GLY A 19 -10.61 -9.38 -8.77
N LYS A 20 -10.36 -8.10 -8.45
CA LYS A 20 -10.93 -7.34 -7.32
C LYS A 20 -11.47 -6.00 -7.83
N ALA A 21 -12.43 -5.39 -7.13
CA ALA A 21 -13.09 -4.16 -7.61
C ALA A 21 -12.14 -2.96 -7.70
N VAL A 22 -11.24 -2.81 -6.72
CA VAL A 22 -10.28 -1.70 -6.65
C VAL A 22 -8.90 -2.20 -6.26
N LEU A 23 -7.87 -1.75 -6.98
CA LEU A 23 -6.47 -1.87 -6.62
C LEU A 23 -6.00 -0.57 -5.98
N VAL A 24 -5.43 -0.65 -4.78
CA VAL A 24 -4.73 0.43 -4.10
C VAL A 24 -3.24 0.17 -4.25
N GLU A 25 -2.55 0.97 -5.07
CA GLU A 25 -1.10 0.90 -5.24
C GLU A 25 -0.44 2.01 -4.41
N ILE A 26 0.51 1.64 -3.55
CA ILE A 26 1.19 2.54 -2.62
C ILE A 26 2.68 2.52 -2.94
N GLU A 27 3.18 3.63 -3.48
CA GLU A 27 4.59 3.80 -3.84
C GLU A 27 5.36 4.36 -2.65
N MET A 28 6.52 3.78 -2.34
CA MET A 28 7.29 4.09 -1.15
C MET A 28 8.79 4.06 -1.42
N VAL A 29 9.52 4.98 -0.78
CA VAL A 29 10.99 5.03 -0.82
C VAL A 29 11.66 4.28 0.34
N ASN A 30 10.85 3.79 1.29
CA ASN A 30 11.31 3.02 2.43
C ASN A 30 10.29 1.95 2.84
N ALA A 31 10.64 0.68 2.60
CA ALA A 31 9.81 -0.48 2.90
C ALA A 31 9.39 -0.61 4.38
N ALA A 32 10.08 0.04 5.33
CA ALA A 32 9.71 0.00 6.75
C ALA A 32 8.29 0.55 7.03
N GLY A 33 7.76 1.41 6.14
CA GLY A 33 6.42 1.97 6.28
C GLY A 33 5.28 1.03 5.82
N VAL A 34 5.59 -0.03 5.07
CA VAL A 34 4.60 -0.94 4.47
C VAL A 34 3.72 -1.60 5.55
N TYR A 35 4.33 -2.16 6.60
CA TYR A 35 3.59 -2.81 7.70
C TYR A 35 2.72 -1.84 8.51
N GLN A 36 3.09 -0.56 8.60
CA GLN A 36 2.30 0.45 9.30
C GLN A 36 1.07 0.85 8.48
N VAL A 37 1.24 1.00 7.17
CA VAL A 37 0.17 1.31 6.22
C VAL A 37 -0.81 0.15 6.10
N ASP A 38 -0.29 -1.09 6.02
CA ASP A 38 -1.08 -2.31 6.02
C ASP A 38 -2.02 -2.38 7.22
N ASN A 39 -1.48 -2.27 8.44
CA ASN A 39 -2.29 -2.32 9.66
C ASN A 39 -3.35 -1.21 9.71
N LEU A 40 -3.01 0.00 9.27
CA LEU A 40 -3.96 1.12 9.24
C LEU A 40 -5.08 0.88 8.22
N LEU A 41 -4.75 0.41 7.01
CA LEU A 41 -5.72 0.15 5.96
C LEU A 41 -6.59 -1.06 6.32
N LYS A 42 -6.00 -2.17 6.78
CA LYS A 42 -6.74 -3.33 7.30
C LYS A 42 -7.72 -2.92 8.39
N ALA A 43 -7.31 -2.04 9.32
CA ALA A 43 -8.22 -1.55 10.36
C ALA A 43 -9.37 -0.68 9.82
N LYS A 44 -9.16 0.07 8.73
CA LYS A 44 -10.20 0.87 8.07
C LYS A 44 -11.14 0.05 7.19
N LEU A 45 -10.61 -1.03 6.60
CA LEU A 45 -11.37 -1.94 5.75
C LEU A 45 -12.17 -2.94 6.57
N ARG A 46 -11.68 -3.34 7.74
CA ARG A 46 -12.40 -4.24 8.63
C ARG A 46 -13.80 -3.71 8.96
N ASP A 47 -14.80 -4.56 8.83
CA ASP A 47 -16.22 -4.31 9.04
C ASP A 47 -16.83 -3.28 8.06
N SER A 48 -16.10 -2.90 7.00
CA SER A 48 -16.61 -1.97 5.97
C SER A 48 -17.40 -2.66 4.86
N GLY A 49 -17.28 -4.00 4.74
CA GLY A 49 -17.81 -4.77 3.61
C GLY A 49 -16.98 -4.63 2.34
N LEU A 50 -15.87 -3.89 2.37
CA LEU A 50 -14.98 -3.66 1.22
C LEU A 50 -13.74 -4.57 1.23
N GLU A 51 -13.54 -5.38 2.27
CA GLU A 51 -12.35 -6.23 2.44
C GLU A 51 -12.16 -7.20 1.27
N SER A 52 -13.25 -7.76 0.76
CA SER A 52 -13.23 -8.70 -0.36
C SER A 52 -13.12 -8.01 -1.73
N HIS A 53 -13.26 -6.69 -1.78
CA HIS A 53 -13.32 -5.90 -3.01
C HIS A 53 -12.06 -5.10 -3.28
N ILE A 54 -11.22 -4.89 -2.26
CA ILE A 54 -10.01 -4.10 -2.35
C ILE A 54 -8.79 -5.01 -2.35
N ARG A 55 -7.87 -4.77 -3.29
CA ARG A 55 -6.52 -5.35 -3.32
C ARG A 55 -5.53 -4.24 -3.02
N ILE A 56 -4.57 -4.48 -2.14
CA ILE A 56 -3.56 -3.48 -1.79
C ILE A 56 -2.20 -4.03 -2.20
N VAL A 57 -1.42 -3.22 -2.92
CA VAL A 57 -0.06 -3.54 -3.34
C VAL A 57 0.86 -2.40 -2.92
N ALA A 58 1.92 -2.73 -2.21
CA ALA A 58 3.00 -1.79 -1.92
C ALA A 58 4.13 -1.98 -2.92
N VAL A 59 4.65 -0.87 -3.45
CA VAL A 59 5.75 -0.82 -4.42
C VAL A 59 6.88 -0.02 -3.81
N ASN A 60 8.04 -0.65 -3.59
CA ASN A 60 9.24 0.04 -3.14
C ASN A 60 10.05 0.51 -4.35
N THR A 61 10.28 1.81 -4.46
CA THR A 61 10.90 2.49 -5.62
C THR A 61 12.32 3.00 -5.36
N LYS A 62 12.99 2.54 -4.28
CA LYS A 62 14.33 3.02 -3.87
C LYS A 62 15.26 3.28 -5.07
N ALA A 63 15.66 4.54 -5.22
CA ALA A 63 16.35 5.08 -6.38
C ALA A 63 17.77 4.56 -6.64
N ASP A 64 18.36 3.77 -5.73
CA ASP A 64 19.75 3.31 -5.81
C ASP A 64 19.92 1.88 -6.37
N ASP A 65 18.86 1.08 -6.44
CA ASP A 65 18.90 -0.26 -7.03
C ASP A 65 17.69 -0.43 -7.98
N GLU A 66 17.91 -0.92 -9.21
CA GLU A 66 16.85 -1.23 -10.20
C GLU A 66 15.82 -2.28 -9.73
N LEU A 67 15.88 -2.72 -8.47
CA LEU A 67 14.99 -3.69 -7.86
C LEU A 67 13.74 -3.01 -7.29
N VAL A 68 12.69 -2.99 -8.11
CA VAL A 68 11.34 -2.71 -7.65
C VAL A 68 10.81 -3.92 -6.88
N GLU A 69 10.61 -3.76 -5.57
CA GLU A 69 10.00 -4.79 -4.73
C GLU A 69 8.48 -4.57 -4.63
N ARG A 70 7.70 -5.59 -4.97
CA ARG A 70 6.23 -5.59 -4.86
C ARG A 70 5.78 -6.52 -3.74
N ILE A 71 5.02 -5.97 -2.79
CA ILE A 71 4.51 -6.69 -1.63
C ILE A 71 2.97 -6.65 -1.68
N GLU A 72 2.36 -7.83 -1.63
CA GLU A 72 0.91 -7.96 -1.44
C GLU A 72 0.58 -8.02 0.06
N LEU A 73 -0.48 -7.31 0.44
CA LEU A 73 -0.89 -7.11 1.82
C LEU A 73 -2.13 -7.91 2.22
#